data_AF-A0A401NVB6-F1
#
_entry.id   AF-A0A401NVB6-F1
#
_cell.length_a   1.000
_cell.length_b   1.000
_cell.length_c   1.000
_cell.angle_alpha   90.00
_cell.angle_beta   90.00
_cell.angle_gamma   90.00
#
_symmetry.space_group_name_H-M   'P 1'
#
loop_
_entity.id
_entity.type
_entity.pdbx_description
1 polymer ?
#
loop_
_entity_poly.entity_id
_entity_poly.type
_entity_poly.pdbx_seq_one_letter_code
_entity_poly.pdbx_strand_id
1 'polypeptide(L)'
;QMVREQYMTTQGCSLQRPENQYVYKIGIYGWRKRCLYLFVLLLLIILVVNFALTIWILKVMWFSTDGMGYLRVTENGIRLEGESEFLFPLYAKEIRSRTDSPLLVDSSQNVTVNARNSEGQVTGRLTVGPSTVQAHGKHFEINSNTGRMLFSADENEVVVGADRLRVTGIECYKLFTSRRQGGRHAT
;
A
#
# COMPACT_ATOMS: atom_id res chain seq x y z
N GLN A 1 42.95 -92.91 -78.34
CA GLN A 1 41.77 -93.07 -77.46
C GLN A 1 40.82 -91.89 -77.66
N MET A 2 39.54 -92.10 -77.32
CA MET A 2 38.41 -91.15 -77.45
C MET A 2 38.54 -90.05 -76.35
N VAL A 3 38.32 -88.76 -76.59
CA VAL A 3 37.09 -88.00 -76.95
C VAL A 3 36.09 -87.80 -75.80
N ARG A 4 35.69 -86.51 -75.64
CA ARG A 4 34.50 -85.89 -75.02
C ARG A 4 34.59 -85.25 -73.63
N GLU A 5 33.93 -84.08 -73.57
CA GLU A 5 33.72 -83.17 -72.44
C GLU A 5 32.47 -83.56 -71.62
N GLN A 6 32.31 -83.00 -70.41
CA GLN A 6 31.01 -82.53 -69.89
C GLN A 6 31.11 -81.74 -68.55
N TYR A 7 30.70 -80.45 -68.59
CA TYR A 7 29.91 -79.66 -67.60
C TYR A 7 30.32 -79.58 -66.08
N MET A 8 29.75 -78.80 -65.15
CA MET A 8 28.66 -77.78 -65.11
C MET A 8 29.06 -76.53 -64.26
N THR A 9 28.31 -75.43 -64.41
CA THR A 9 28.24 -74.22 -63.55
C THR A 9 27.73 -74.47 -62.12
N THR A 10 28.20 -73.70 -61.12
CA THR A 10 27.38 -73.23 -59.97
C THR A 10 27.71 -71.79 -59.55
N GLN A 11 26.71 -70.92 -59.73
CA GLN A 11 26.24 -69.76 -58.94
C GLN A 11 27.08 -69.25 -57.73
N GLY A 12 27.17 -67.94 -57.42
CA GLY A 12 26.60 -66.77 -58.13
C GLY A 12 26.72 -65.43 -57.37
N CYS A 13 26.21 -64.36 -58.02
CA CYS A 13 25.54 -63.17 -57.43
C CYS A 13 26.33 -62.32 -56.39
N SER A 14 27.08 -61.25 -56.72
CA SER A 14 26.80 -59.98 -57.44
C SER A 14 26.19 -58.82 -56.61
N LEU A 15 26.90 -57.68 -56.66
CA LEU A 15 26.43 -56.28 -56.62
C LEU A 15 26.05 -55.55 -55.30
N GLN A 16 26.45 -54.27 -55.32
CA GLN A 16 25.89 -53.08 -54.64
C GLN A 16 26.16 -52.80 -53.14
N ARG A 17 27.26 -52.05 -52.94
CA ARG A 17 27.32 -50.83 -52.10
C ARG A 17 26.67 -49.66 -52.88
N PRO A 18 26.23 -48.53 -52.28
CA PRO A 18 26.10 -48.15 -50.86
C PRO A 18 24.64 -47.94 -50.42
N GLU A 19 24.42 -47.55 -49.16
CA GLU A 19 23.45 -46.50 -48.77
C GLU A 19 23.78 -46.06 -47.33
N ASN A 20 23.55 -44.79 -47.00
CA ASN A 20 23.77 -44.29 -45.64
C ASN A 20 22.65 -44.80 -44.72
N GLN A 21 22.99 -45.69 -43.80
CA GLN A 21 22.21 -45.89 -42.58
C GLN A 21 23.13 -45.46 -41.43
N TYR A 22 22.99 -44.26 -40.86
CA TYR A 22 21.80 -43.85 -40.10
C TYR A 22 21.19 -45.00 -39.29
N VAL A 23 22.03 -45.93 -38.79
CA VAL A 23 21.71 -46.79 -37.64
C VAL A 23 21.72 -45.90 -36.40
N TYR A 24 20.69 -45.07 -36.38
CA TYR A 24 20.15 -44.30 -35.28
C TYR A 24 19.86 -45.32 -34.17
N LYS A 25 20.87 -45.62 -33.31
CA LYS A 25 20.71 -46.43 -32.08
C LYS A 25 19.90 -45.67 -31.02
N ILE A 26 18.75 -45.12 -31.44
CA ILE A 26 17.69 -44.55 -30.61
C ILE A 26 16.67 -45.68 -30.48
N GLY A 27 17.09 -46.69 -29.75
CA GLY A 27 16.36 -47.89 -29.40
C GLY A 27 17.09 -48.48 -28.21
N ILE A 28 16.37 -48.83 -27.15
CA ILE A 28 16.93 -49.33 -25.88
C ILE A 28 17.65 -48.25 -25.02
N TYR A 29 16.97 -47.11 -24.78
CA TYR A 29 17.14 -46.33 -23.54
C TYR A 29 15.86 -46.50 -22.70
N GLY A 30 15.91 -47.38 -21.70
CA GLY A 30 14.75 -48.08 -21.15
C GLY A 30 13.74 -47.27 -20.32
N TRP A 31 12.64 -47.92 -19.94
CA TRP A 31 11.45 -47.38 -19.25
C TRP A 31 11.76 -46.38 -18.11
N ARG A 32 12.78 -46.66 -17.30
CA ARG A 32 13.21 -45.78 -16.19
C ARG A 32 13.67 -44.40 -16.66
N LYS A 33 14.34 -44.29 -17.81
CA LYS A 33 14.75 -43.00 -18.39
C LYS A 33 13.57 -42.24 -18.99
N ARG A 34 12.59 -42.94 -19.58
CA ARG A 34 11.30 -42.33 -20.00
C ARG A 34 10.52 -41.78 -18.80
N CYS A 35 10.51 -42.50 -17.68
CA CYS A 35 9.93 -42.01 -16.42
C CYS A 35 10.65 -40.75 -15.93
N LEU A 36 11.99 -40.72 -15.97
CA LEU A 36 12.76 -39.52 -15.63
C LEU A 36 12.46 -38.34 -16.57
N TYR A 37 12.38 -38.55 -17.88
CA TYR A 37 12.01 -37.48 -18.83
C TYR A 37 10.58 -36.98 -18.60
N LEU A 38 9.61 -37.86 -18.30
CA LEU A 38 8.24 -37.47 -17.95
C LEU A 38 8.23 -36.68 -16.63
N PHE A 39 8.97 -37.11 -15.62
CA PHE A 39 9.08 -36.42 -14.34
C PHE A 39 9.74 -35.04 -14.49
N VAL A 40 10.83 -34.93 -15.27
CA VAL A 40 11.48 -33.64 -15.59
C VAL A 40 10.55 -32.74 -16.41
N LEU A 41 9.79 -33.29 -17.37
CA LEU A 41 8.78 -32.54 -18.12
C LEU A 41 7.65 -32.04 -17.20
N LEU A 42 7.17 -32.87 -16.28
CA LEU A 42 6.14 -32.51 -15.31
C LEU A 42 6.64 -31.43 -14.33
N LEU A 43 7.88 -31.55 -13.84
CA LEU A 43 8.53 -30.50 -13.04
C LEU A 43 8.68 -29.19 -13.83
N LEU A 44 9.05 -29.27 -15.12
CA LEU A 44 9.14 -28.10 -16.00
C LEU A 44 7.76 -27.45 -16.21
N ILE A 45 6.70 -28.24 -16.40
CA ILE A 45 5.33 -27.73 -16.52
C ILE A 45 4.90 -27.05 -15.21
N ILE A 46 5.14 -27.68 -14.05
CA ILE A 46 4.85 -27.06 -12.74
C ILE A 46 5.62 -25.75 -12.56
N LEU A 47 6.90 -25.71 -12.95
CA LEU A 47 7.72 -24.49 -12.92
C LEU A 47 7.11 -23.40 -13.83
N VAL A 48 6.74 -23.72 -15.06
CA VAL A 48 6.12 -22.76 -16.00
C VAL A 48 4.76 -22.28 -15.49
N VAL A 49 3.93 -23.16 -14.93
CA VAL A 49 2.64 -22.79 -14.33
C VAL A 49 2.84 -21.89 -13.11
N ASN A 50 3.77 -22.21 -12.21
CA ASN A 50 4.08 -21.36 -11.05
C ASN A 50 4.65 -19.99 -11.47
N PHE A 51 5.48 -19.95 -12.52
CA PHE A 51 6.03 -18.72 -13.07
C PHE A 51 4.94 -17.86 -13.73
N ALA A 52 4.05 -18.47 -14.51
CA ALA A 52 2.88 -17.80 -15.10
C ALA A 52 1.90 -17.31 -14.01
N LEU A 53 1.66 -18.10 -12.96
CA LEU A 53 0.86 -17.73 -11.79
C LEU A 53 1.49 -16.52 -11.08
N THR A 54 2.81 -16.51 -10.90
CA THR A 54 3.56 -15.40 -10.30
C THR A 54 3.40 -14.13 -11.13
N ILE A 55 3.63 -14.19 -12.45
CA ILE A 55 3.42 -13.05 -13.36
C ILE A 55 1.96 -12.59 -13.35
N TRP A 56 1.00 -13.51 -13.29
CA TRP A 56 -0.42 -13.18 -13.25
C TRP A 56 -0.81 -12.47 -11.94
N ILE A 57 -0.34 -12.95 -10.80
CA ILE A 57 -0.53 -12.28 -9.49
C ILE A 57 0.10 -10.88 -9.53
N LEU A 58 1.33 -10.74 -10.02
CA LEU A 58 2.00 -9.44 -10.15
C LEU A 58 1.20 -8.47 -11.05
N LYS A 59 0.65 -8.96 -12.16
CA LYS A 59 -0.21 -8.18 -13.06
C LYS A 59 -1.55 -7.79 -12.42
N VAL A 60 -2.22 -8.72 -11.72
CA VAL A 60 -3.52 -8.48 -11.05
C VAL A 60 -3.38 -7.50 -9.88
N MET A 61 -2.26 -7.57 -9.16
CA MET A 61 -1.92 -6.63 -8.08
C MET A 61 -1.47 -5.24 -8.59
N TRP A 62 -1.53 -4.98 -9.90
CA TRP A 62 -1.10 -3.72 -10.53
C TRP A 62 0.30 -3.26 -10.09
N PHE A 63 1.25 -4.19 -10.00
CA PHE A 63 2.67 -3.84 -9.86
C PHE A 63 3.17 -3.24 -11.18
N SER A 64 3.20 -1.91 -11.27
CA SER A 64 4.01 -1.20 -12.25
C SER A 64 5.46 -1.11 -11.76
N THR A 65 6.40 -0.83 -12.66
CA THR A 65 7.76 -0.42 -12.28
C THR A 65 7.77 0.85 -11.42
N ASP A 66 6.70 1.63 -11.43
CA ASP A 66 6.55 2.88 -10.68
C ASP A 66 5.87 2.71 -9.30
N GLY A 67 5.30 1.54 -8.99
CA GLY A 67 4.59 1.33 -7.72
C GLY A 67 3.54 0.21 -7.69
N MET A 68 2.91 0.06 -6.52
CA MET A 68 1.82 -0.87 -6.23
C MET A 68 0.51 -0.06 -6.10
N GLY A 69 -0.36 -0.13 -7.12
CA GLY A 69 -1.61 0.64 -7.13
C GLY A 69 -1.38 2.15 -6.96
N TYR A 70 -2.04 2.76 -5.98
CA TYR A 70 -1.88 4.18 -5.65
C TYR A 70 -0.59 4.51 -4.89
N LEU A 71 0.16 3.51 -4.40
CA LEU A 71 1.40 3.70 -3.65
C LEU A 71 2.61 3.60 -4.59
N ARG A 72 3.23 4.76 -4.85
CA ARG A 72 4.44 4.91 -5.67
C ARG A 72 5.66 5.07 -4.78
N VAL A 73 6.71 4.31 -5.05
CA VAL A 73 8.00 4.43 -4.38
C VAL A 73 8.92 5.26 -5.27
N THR A 74 9.31 6.44 -4.80
CA THR A 74 10.21 7.35 -5.50
C THR A 74 11.53 7.47 -4.75
N GLU A 75 12.58 7.98 -5.40
CA GLU A 75 13.88 8.22 -4.77
C GLU A 75 13.79 9.13 -3.52
N ASN A 76 12.78 10.00 -3.48
CA ASN A 76 12.50 10.92 -2.37
C ASN A 76 11.58 10.33 -1.28
N GLY A 77 11.16 9.07 -1.41
CA GLY A 77 10.27 8.38 -0.48
C GLY A 77 8.95 7.92 -1.08
N ILE A 78 7.96 7.67 -0.23
CA ILE A 78 6.66 7.07 -0.60
C ILE A 78 5.66 8.18 -0.96
N ARG A 79 5.03 8.05 -2.13
CA ARG A 79 3.97 8.94 -2.63
C ARG A 79 2.68 8.13 -2.79
N LEU A 80 1.60 8.56 -2.14
CA LEU A 80 0.31 7.90 -2.18
C LEU A 80 -0.70 8.78 -2.93
N GLU A 81 -1.29 8.27 -4.01
CA GLU A 81 -2.11 9.04 -4.94
C GLU A 81 -3.49 8.41 -5.19
N GLY A 82 -4.37 8.47 -4.20
CA GLY A 82 -5.75 7.98 -4.34
C GLY A 82 -6.45 7.83 -3.01
N GLU A 83 -7.60 7.16 -3.04
CA GLU A 83 -8.23 6.64 -1.83
C GLU A 83 -7.35 5.54 -1.23
N SER A 84 -7.14 5.56 0.09
CA SER A 84 -6.21 4.64 0.76
C SER A 84 -6.53 4.53 2.24
N GLU A 85 -6.51 3.30 2.74
CA GLU A 85 -6.76 2.98 4.15
C GLU A 85 -5.47 2.61 4.86
N PHE A 86 -5.37 3.00 6.14
CA PHE A 86 -4.24 2.68 7.00
C PHE A 86 -4.71 1.79 8.15
N LEU A 87 -4.16 0.58 8.24
CA LEU A 87 -4.46 -0.38 9.30
C LEU A 87 -3.96 0.05 10.69
N PHE A 88 -2.99 0.97 10.74
CA PHE A 88 -2.31 1.42 11.95
C PHE A 88 -2.10 2.94 11.94
N PRO A 89 -1.92 3.57 13.13
CA PRO A 89 -1.65 5.00 13.23
C PRO A 89 -0.40 5.43 12.47
N LEU A 90 -0.49 6.54 11.75
CA LEU A 90 0.66 7.17 11.09
C LEU A 90 1.34 8.18 12.02
N TYR A 91 2.67 8.14 12.04
CA TYR A 91 3.50 9.10 12.74
C TYR A 91 4.27 9.92 11.71
N ALA A 92 3.97 11.22 11.63
CA ALA A 92 4.64 12.16 10.75
C ALA A 92 5.28 13.27 11.59
N LYS A 93 6.50 13.68 11.25
CA LYS A 93 7.14 14.86 11.83
C LYS A 93 6.41 16.15 11.43
N GLU A 94 5.83 16.16 10.24
CA GLU A 94 5.17 17.31 9.64
C GLU A 94 4.07 16.86 8.69
N ILE A 95 2.95 17.59 8.66
CA ILE A 95 1.83 17.40 7.74
C ILE A 95 1.60 18.74 7.05
N ARG A 96 1.64 18.75 5.71
CA ARG A 96 1.40 19.94 4.88
C ARG A 96 0.42 19.59 3.76
N SER A 97 -0.40 20.56 3.37
CA SER A 97 -1.14 20.50 2.11
C SER A 97 -0.24 20.82 0.92
N ARG A 98 -0.76 20.59 -0.30
CA ARG A 98 -0.11 21.02 -1.54
C ARG A 98 -0.17 22.55 -1.65
N THR A 99 0.80 23.14 -2.35
CA THR A 99 0.77 24.56 -2.74
C THR A 99 -0.63 24.95 -3.27
N ASP A 100 -1.14 26.08 -2.81
CA ASP A 100 -2.45 26.64 -3.16
C ASP A 100 -3.68 25.75 -2.83
N SER A 101 -3.52 24.75 -1.95
CA SER A 101 -4.63 23.93 -1.43
C SER A 101 -4.70 23.95 0.10
N PRO A 102 -5.91 23.89 0.70
CA PRO A 102 -6.06 23.71 2.15
C PRO A 102 -5.76 22.26 2.56
N LEU A 103 -5.35 22.07 3.83
CA LEU A 103 -5.34 20.74 4.45
C LEU A 103 -6.77 20.41 4.90
N LEU A 104 -7.47 19.59 4.13
CA LEU A 104 -8.81 19.12 4.49
C LEU A 104 -8.71 17.87 5.38
N VAL A 105 -9.44 17.90 6.50
CA VAL A 105 -9.68 16.74 7.37
C VAL A 105 -11.18 16.62 7.53
N ASP A 106 -11.75 15.55 6.98
CA ASP A 106 -13.18 15.24 7.05
C ASP A 106 -13.39 13.92 7.81
N SER A 107 -14.51 13.80 8.52
CA SER A 107 -14.79 12.69 9.42
C SER A 107 -16.27 12.67 9.82
N SER A 108 -16.89 11.49 9.77
CA SER A 108 -18.24 11.26 10.31
C SER A 108 -18.29 11.23 11.85
N GLN A 109 -17.12 11.23 12.50
CA GLN A 109 -16.93 11.18 13.96
C GLN A 109 -16.10 12.37 14.45
N ASN A 110 -16.05 12.56 15.77
CA ASN A 110 -15.32 13.68 16.39
C ASN A 110 -13.82 13.67 16.03
N VAL A 111 -13.32 14.76 15.43
CA VAL A 111 -11.89 14.97 15.19
C VAL A 111 -11.26 15.56 16.44
N THR A 112 -10.13 15.01 16.92
CA THR A 112 -9.43 15.52 18.11
C THR A 112 -7.94 15.72 17.87
N VAL A 113 -7.49 16.96 18.00
CA VAL A 113 -6.07 17.36 18.00
C VAL A 113 -5.60 17.46 19.44
N ASN A 114 -4.49 16.79 19.79
CA ASN A 114 -3.88 16.88 21.12
C ASN A 114 -2.45 17.44 20.99
N ALA A 115 -2.17 18.54 21.69
CA ALA A 115 -0.81 18.98 21.96
C ALA A 115 -0.23 18.18 23.14
N ARG A 116 1.05 17.79 23.06
CA ARG A 116 1.74 17.03 24.12
C ARG A 116 3.07 17.65 24.47
N ASN A 117 3.50 17.50 25.73
CA ASN A 117 4.85 17.86 26.18
C ASN A 117 5.87 16.75 25.85
N SER A 118 7.13 16.97 26.21
CA SER A 118 8.24 16.00 26.06
C SER A 118 8.05 14.70 26.84
N GLU A 119 7.20 14.70 27.87
CA GLU A 119 6.84 13.51 28.67
C GLU A 119 5.64 12.75 28.06
N GLY A 120 5.10 13.22 26.93
CA GLY A 120 3.94 12.64 26.26
C GLY A 120 2.58 12.99 26.89
N GLN A 121 2.55 13.78 27.97
CA GLN A 121 1.31 14.25 28.61
C GLN A 121 0.60 15.26 27.72
N VAL A 122 -0.73 15.21 27.67
CA VAL A 122 -1.55 16.14 26.86
C VAL A 122 -1.65 17.48 27.58
N THR A 123 -1.10 18.54 26.96
CA THR A 123 -1.11 19.91 27.49
C THR A 123 -2.24 20.77 26.91
N GLY A 124 -2.79 20.37 25.77
CA GLY A 124 -3.92 21.03 25.14
C GLY A 124 -4.70 20.06 24.23
N ARG A 125 -6.00 20.26 24.11
CA ARG A 125 -6.90 19.46 23.28
C ARG A 125 -7.89 20.36 22.55
N LEU A 126 -8.04 20.14 21.26
CA LEU A 126 -9.10 20.71 20.43
C LEU A 126 -9.93 19.55 19.85
N THR A 127 -11.21 19.49 20.19
CA THR A 127 -12.15 18.48 19.68
C THR A 127 -13.25 19.15 18.88
N VAL A 128 -13.38 18.77 17.60
CA VAL A 128 -14.48 19.17 16.73
C VAL A 128 -15.47 18.01 16.67
N GLY A 129 -16.69 18.23 17.17
CA GLY A 129 -17.80 17.28 17.06
C GLY A 129 -18.94 17.82 16.19
N PRO A 130 -20.03 17.05 16.01
CA PRO A 130 -21.11 17.37 15.06
C PRO A 130 -21.93 18.62 15.41
N SER A 131 -21.81 19.15 16.63
CA SER A 131 -22.59 20.33 17.08
C SER A 131 -21.81 21.31 17.95
N THR A 132 -20.59 20.97 18.38
CA THR A 132 -19.75 21.83 19.23
C THR A 132 -18.28 21.65 18.90
N VAL A 133 -17.52 22.74 19.04
CA VAL A 133 -16.06 22.71 19.10
C VAL A 133 -15.65 22.97 20.54
N GLN A 134 -14.80 22.12 21.09
CA GLN A 134 -14.34 22.18 22.48
C GLN A 134 -12.83 22.34 22.51
N ALA A 135 -12.36 23.41 23.13
CA ALA A 135 -10.94 23.64 23.40
C ALA A 135 -10.68 23.48 24.91
N HIS A 136 -9.60 22.78 25.24
CA HIS A 136 -9.10 22.62 26.61
C HIS A 136 -7.60 22.91 26.62
N GLY A 137 -7.20 23.87 27.44
CA GLY A 137 -5.83 24.35 27.57
C GLY A 137 -5.79 25.56 28.50
N LYS A 138 -4.59 26.08 28.80
CA LYS A 138 -4.41 27.23 29.70
C LYS A 138 -4.81 28.57 29.09
N HIS A 139 -4.74 28.67 27.77
CA HIS A 139 -5.03 29.88 27.02
C HIS A 139 -5.58 29.48 25.65
N PHE A 140 -6.64 30.14 25.21
CA PHE A 140 -7.28 29.91 23.92
C PHE A 140 -7.61 31.26 23.27
N GLU A 141 -7.15 31.43 22.03
CA GLU A 141 -7.18 32.71 21.31
C GLU A 141 -7.79 32.51 19.92
N ILE A 142 -8.63 33.46 19.49
CA ILE A 142 -9.15 33.55 18.12
C ILE A 142 -8.75 34.92 17.57
N ASN A 143 -7.93 34.90 16.52
CA ASN A 143 -7.48 36.08 15.81
C ASN A 143 -8.19 36.24 14.45
N SER A 144 -8.39 37.49 14.06
CA SER A 144 -8.79 37.88 12.71
C SER A 144 -7.65 37.59 11.70
N ASN A 145 -7.98 37.49 10.41
CA ASN A 145 -6.99 37.43 9.33
C ASN A 145 -6.04 38.65 9.26
N THR A 146 -6.39 39.74 9.96
CA THR A 146 -5.54 40.94 10.15
C THR A 146 -4.67 40.89 11.41
N GLY A 147 -4.62 39.77 12.14
CA GLY A 147 -3.86 39.62 13.38
C GLY A 147 -4.47 40.33 14.60
N ARG A 148 -5.75 40.72 14.54
CA ARG A 148 -6.47 41.35 15.66
C ARG A 148 -7.19 40.32 16.52
N MET A 149 -7.04 40.45 17.83
CA MET A 149 -7.75 39.68 18.86
C MET A 149 -9.27 39.81 18.71
N LEU A 150 -9.98 38.68 18.56
CA LEU A 150 -11.44 38.61 18.54
C LEU A 150 -12.01 37.94 19.79
N PHE A 151 -11.32 36.93 20.33
CA PHE A 151 -11.70 36.23 21.54
C PHE A 151 -10.44 35.68 22.23
N SER A 152 -10.32 35.88 23.54
CA SER A 152 -9.33 35.23 24.40
C SER A 152 -10.03 34.63 25.61
N ALA A 153 -9.59 33.46 26.07
CA ALA A 153 -9.97 32.88 27.34
C ALA A 153 -8.77 32.21 28.01
N ASP A 154 -8.55 32.54 29.28
CA ASP A 154 -7.58 31.86 30.16
C ASP A 154 -8.15 31.64 31.58
N GLU A 155 -7.29 31.30 32.53
CA GLU A 155 -7.67 31.01 33.92
C GLU A 155 -8.14 32.26 34.71
N ASN A 156 -7.79 33.46 34.25
CA ASN A 156 -8.06 34.74 34.92
C ASN A 156 -9.21 35.51 34.28
N GLU A 157 -9.23 35.61 32.95
CA GLU A 157 -10.22 36.41 32.22
C GLU A 157 -10.69 35.80 30.89
N VAL A 158 -11.81 36.35 30.39
CA VAL A 158 -12.34 36.09 29.05
C VAL A 158 -12.56 37.44 28.39
N VAL A 159 -11.83 37.70 27.33
CA VAL A 159 -11.86 38.97 26.58
C VAL A 159 -12.55 38.74 25.24
N VAL A 160 -13.49 39.59 24.88
CA VAL A 160 -14.21 39.53 23.60
C VAL A 160 -14.07 40.86 22.88
N GLY A 161 -13.58 40.82 21.63
CA GLY A 161 -13.36 42.00 20.80
C GLY A 161 -14.69 42.69 20.44
N ALA A 162 -14.87 43.92 20.89
CA ALA A 162 -16.14 44.64 20.78
C ALA A 162 -16.49 45.09 19.34
N ASP A 163 -15.50 45.23 18.44
CA ASP A 163 -15.63 45.87 17.13
C ASP A 163 -16.77 45.33 16.23
N ARG A 164 -17.13 44.03 16.35
CA ARG A 164 -18.17 43.37 15.53
C ARG A 164 -19.00 42.31 16.27
N LEU A 165 -19.27 42.48 17.56
CA LEU A 165 -20.11 41.54 18.32
C LEU A 165 -21.61 41.65 17.94
N ARG A 166 -22.07 40.88 16.94
CA ARG A 166 -23.51 40.79 16.61
C ARG A 166 -24.18 39.65 17.37
N VAL A 167 -24.70 39.94 18.58
CA VAL A 167 -25.49 39.00 19.37
C VAL A 167 -26.87 38.80 18.72
N THR A 168 -27.01 37.77 17.88
CA THR A 168 -28.33 37.34 17.37
C THR A 168 -28.97 36.40 18.38
N GLY A 169 -29.80 36.95 19.26
CA GLY A 169 -30.65 36.20 20.18
C GLY A 169 -32.10 36.58 20.01
N ILE A 170 -32.94 35.61 19.66
CA ILE A 170 -34.37 35.68 19.96
C ILE A 170 -34.50 35.13 21.38
N GLU A 171 -35.14 35.91 22.26
CA GLU A 171 -35.27 35.71 23.72
C GLU A 171 -34.02 36.01 24.59
N CYS A 172 -34.23 36.87 25.60
CA CYS A 172 -33.21 37.61 26.33
C CYS A 172 -32.71 36.93 27.62
N TYR A 173 -32.32 35.65 27.59
CA TYR A 173 -31.72 34.99 28.76
C TYR A 173 -30.55 34.07 28.38
N LYS A 174 -29.32 34.63 28.29
CA LYS A 174 -28.07 33.85 28.31
C LYS A 174 -27.21 34.26 29.50
N LEU A 175 -27.37 33.56 30.62
CA LEU A 175 -26.36 33.58 31.68
C LEU A 175 -25.10 32.87 31.19
N PHE A 176 -24.00 33.60 31.05
CA PHE A 176 -22.67 33.03 30.96
C PHE A 176 -22.23 32.57 32.35
N THR A 177 -22.47 31.30 32.67
CA THR A 177 -22.07 30.69 33.94
C THR A 177 -20.66 30.10 33.82
N SER A 178 -19.68 30.81 34.38
CA SER A 178 -18.34 30.27 34.60
C SER A 178 -18.32 29.44 35.88
N ARG A 179 -18.11 28.12 35.75
CA ARG A 179 -18.16 27.18 36.88
C ARG A 179 -16.75 26.82 37.36
N ARG A 180 -16.25 27.56 38.35
CA ARG A 180 -14.96 27.32 39.00
C ARG A 180 -14.99 25.99 39.78
N GLN A 181 -14.31 24.95 39.28
CA GLN A 181 -14.08 23.72 40.06
C GLN A 181 -12.97 23.96 41.09
N GLY A 182 -13.37 24.31 42.32
CA GLY A 182 -12.45 24.41 43.45
C GLY A 182 -12.04 23.02 43.96
N GLY A 183 -10.79 22.63 43.72
CA GLY A 183 -10.20 21.44 44.33
C GLY A 183 -10.03 21.62 45.83
N ARG A 184 -10.57 20.69 46.63
CA ARG A 184 -10.32 20.63 48.08
C ARG A 184 -8.97 19.95 48.32
N HIS A 185 -7.98 20.69 48.81
CA HIS A 185 -6.90 20.07 49.56
C HIS A 185 -7.45 19.54 50.89
N ALA A 186 -7.26 18.25 51.14
CA ALA A 186 -7.35 17.70 52.48
C ALA A 186 -6.01 17.93 53.21
N THR A 187 -6.12 18.18 54.51
CA THR A 187 -5.03 18.30 55.50
C THR A 187 -4.22 17.01 55.63
#